data_AF-A0A0F8Q1R8-F1
#
_entry.id   AF-A0A0F8Q1R8-F1
#
_cell.length_a   1.000
_cell.length_b   1.000
_cell.length_c   1.000
_cell.angle_alpha   90.00
_cell.angle_beta   90.00
_cell.angle_gamma   90.00
#
_symmetry.space_group_name_H-M   'P 1'
#
loop_
_entity.id
_entity.type
_entity.pdbx_description
1 polymer ?
#
loop_
_entity_poly.entity_id
_entity_poly.type
_entity_poly.pdbx_seq_one_letter_code
_entity_poly.pdbx_strand_id
1 'polypeptide(L)'
;MTGDEEANREFGLNKLRFGDIVLLRDCDNTNGRQYLKGSVSIGVVVHSDCIKSGHGPGITVIMSSKSTKIKGIESQDANIACYLGVK
;
A
#
# COMPACT_ATOMS: atom_id res chain seq x y z
N MET A 1 6.49 -3.60 -7.10
CA MET A 1 7.52 -4.64 -7.21
C MET A 1 6.97 -5.89 -6.58
N THR A 2 6.71 -6.90 -7.39
CA THR A 2 5.98 -8.15 -7.05
C THR A 2 6.65 -9.34 -7.74
N GLY A 3 7.93 -9.22 -8.10
CA GLY A 3 8.66 -10.28 -8.83
C GLY A 3 9.05 -11.49 -7.97
N ASP A 4 8.94 -11.39 -6.64
CA ASP A 4 9.18 -12.48 -5.71
C ASP A 4 7.84 -13.07 -5.25
N GLU A 5 7.48 -14.22 -5.79
CA GLU A 5 6.22 -14.88 -5.47
C GLU A 5 6.11 -15.33 -4.02
N GLU A 6 7.23 -15.70 -3.40
CA GLU A 6 7.24 -16.15 -2.00
C GLU A 6 6.97 -14.98 -1.07
N ALA A 7 7.67 -13.86 -1.27
CA ALA A 7 7.41 -12.61 -0.56
C ALA A 7 5.97 -12.12 -0.79
N ASN A 8 5.46 -12.21 -2.02
CA ASN A 8 4.07 -11.81 -2.31
C ASN A 8 3.05 -12.65 -1.51
N ARG A 9 3.30 -13.96 -1.34
CA ARG A 9 2.45 -14.84 -0.53
C ARG A 9 2.57 -14.50 0.95
N GLU A 10 3.78 -14.32 1.45
CA GLU A 10 4.06 -13.96 2.85
C GLU A 10 3.37 -12.65 3.26
N PHE A 11 3.48 -11.62 2.43
CA PHE A 11 2.92 -10.30 2.70
C PHE A 11 1.49 -10.11 2.17
N GLY A 12 0.86 -11.18 1.65
CA GLY A 12 -0.53 -11.14 1.18
C GLY A 12 -0.78 -10.26 -0.05
N LEU A 13 0.27 -9.88 -0.80
CA LEU A 13 0.17 -9.00 -1.96
C LEU A 13 -0.70 -9.58 -3.08
N ASN A 14 -0.75 -10.92 -3.18
CA ASN A 14 -1.61 -11.64 -4.13
C ASN A 14 -3.12 -11.45 -3.88
N LYS A 15 -3.51 -10.91 -2.72
CA LYS A 15 -4.90 -10.67 -2.35
C LYS A 15 -5.33 -9.21 -2.51
N LEU A 16 -4.41 -8.33 -2.95
CA LEU A 16 -4.71 -6.91 -3.15
C LEU A 16 -5.75 -6.72 -4.26
N ARG A 17 -6.65 -5.78 -4.02
CA ARG A 17 -7.70 -5.35 -4.94
C ARG A 17 -7.54 -3.86 -5.23
N PHE A 18 -8.09 -3.42 -6.36
CA PHE A 18 -8.28 -2.00 -6.61
C PHE A 18 -9.05 -1.35 -5.47
N GLY A 19 -8.55 -0.20 -5.02
CA GLY A 19 -9.18 0.55 -3.94
C GLY A 19 -8.84 0.09 -2.53
N ASP A 20 -8.08 -1.00 -2.35
CA ASP A 20 -7.64 -1.42 -1.01
C ASP A 20 -6.79 -0.32 -0.37
N ILE A 21 -7.04 -0.08 0.92
CA ILE A 21 -6.29 0.87 1.75
C ILE A 21 -5.16 0.10 2.42
N VAL A 22 -3.93 0.51 2.14
CA VAL A 22 -2.72 -0.19 2.58
C VAL A 22 -1.81 0.71 3.41
N LEU A 23 -1.07 0.10 4.33
CA LEU A 23 0.01 0.74 5.08
C LEU A 23 1.36 0.33 4.49
N LEU A 24 2.16 1.31 4.10
CA LEU A 24 3.53 1.17 3.65
C LEU A 24 4.48 1.42 4.83
N ARG A 25 5.24 0.40 5.22
CA ARG A 25 6.25 0.50 6.27
C ARG A 25 7.53 1.10 5.72
N ASP A 26 8.19 1.93 6.53
CA ASP A 26 9.48 2.57 6.25
C ASP A 26 9.51 3.40 4.95
N CYS A 27 8.35 3.88 4.51
CA CYS A 27 8.19 4.69 3.31
C CYS A 27 7.66 6.07 3.70
N ASP A 28 8.53 7.09 3.66
CA ASP A 28 8.13 8.48 3.86
C ASP A 28 7.82 9.11 2.50
N ASN A 29 6.62 9.67 2.40
CA ASN A 29 6.12 10.34 1.20
C ASN A 29 5.78 11.81 1.48
N THR A 30 6.33 12.42 2.55
CA THR A 30 5.99 13.80 2.95
C THR A 30 6.27 14.83 1.84
N ASN A 31 7.44 14.76 1.20
CA ASN A 31 7.86 15.70 0.14
C ASN A 31 8.27 15.00 -1.18
N GLY A 32 8.32 13.68 -1.16
CA GLY A 32 8.88 12.84 -2.21
C GLY A 32 9.00 11.43 -1.67
N ARG A 33 9.18 10.44 -2.55
CA ARG A 33 9.26 9.04 -2.15
C ARG A 33 10.66 8.72 -1.67
N GLN A 34 10.79 8.29 -0.42
CA GLN A 34 12.07 7.83 0.12
C GLN A 34 11.88 6.72 1.15
N TYR A 35 12.94 5.94 1.34
CA TYR A 35 13.05 5.04 2.48
C TYR A 35 13.41 5.86 3.73
N LEU A 36 12.67 5.67 4.81
CA LEU A 36 13.00 6.21 6.12
C LEU A 36 12.54 5.23 7.18
N LYS A 37 13.47 4.59 7.88
CA LYS A 37 13.15 3.62 8.93
C LYS A 37 12.26 4.23 10.01
N GLY A 38 11.17 3.53 10.36
CA GLY A 38 10.16 3.97 11.32
C GLY A 38 9.12 4.95 10.76
N SER A 39 9.25 5.37 9.50
CA SER A 39 8.19 6.11 8.81
C SER A 39 7.07 5.18 8.35
N VAL A 40 5.91 5.76 8.13
CA VAL A 40 4.71 5.04 7.71
C VAL A 40 3.90 5.91 6.76
N SER A 41 3.41 5.31 5.68
CA SER A 41 2.48 5.95 4.75
C SER A 41 1.22 5.12 4.59
N ILE A 42 0.07 5.77 4.40
CA ILE A 42 -1.19 5.14 4.02
C ILE A 42 -1.49 5.49 2.58
N GLY A 43 -1.89 4.51 1.79
CA GLY A 43 -2.25 4.73 0.40
C GLY A 43 -3.36 3.82 -0.10
N VAL A 44 -3.80 4.10 -1.33
CA VAL A 44 -4.86 3.37 -2.03
C VAL A 44 -4.25 2.69 -3.25
N VAL A 45 -4.61 1.42 -3.48
CA VAL A 45 -4.22 0.68 -4.69
C VAL A 45 -4.98 1.22 -5.91
N VAL A 46 -4.28 1.78 -6.89
CA VAL A 46 -4.87 2.50 -8.04
C VAL A 46 -4.63 1.85 -9.40
N HIS A 47 -3.65 0.96 -9.53
CA HIS A 47 -3.46 0.19 -10.76
C HIS A 47 -3.05 -1.26 -10.47
N SER A 48 -3.28 -2.16 -11.45
CA SER A 48 -2.99 -3.59 -11.33
C SER A 48 -1.49 -3.87 -11.25
N ASP A 49 -1.17 -5.14 -11.01
CA ASP A 49 0.18 -5.64 -11.14
C ASP A 49 0.74 -5.46 -12.58
N CYS A 50 2.07 -5.45 -12.71
CA CYS A 50 2.77 -5.24 -13.97
C CYS A 50 4.06 -6.06 -14.02
N ILE A 51 4.23 -6.80 -15.11
CA ILE A 51 5.35 -7.73 -15.34
C ILE A 51 6.70 -7.03 -15.58
N LYS A 52 6.71 -5.70 -15.78
CA LYS A 52 7.94 -4.95 -16.06
C LYS A 52 8.75 -4.78 -14.78
N SER A 53 10.06 -5.03 -14.86
CA SER A 53 10.98 -4.76 -13.75
C SER A 53 10.84 -3.32 -13.25
N GLY A 54 10.80 -3.13 -11.94
CA GLY A 54 10.51 -1.83 -11.32
C GLY A 54 9.02 -1.58 -11.03
N HIS A 55 8.10 -2.33 -11.66
CA HIS A 55 6.66 -2.11 -11.53
C HIS A 55 5.98 -3.12 -10.58
N GLY A 56 4.69 -2.88 -10.33
CA GLY A 56 3.77 -3.71 -9.56
C GLY A 56 2.46 -2.96 -9.36
N PRO A 57 1.60 -3.34 -8.40
CA PRO A 57 0.41 -2.56 -8.08
C PRO A 57 0.79 -1.13 -7.68
N GLY A 58 0.07 -0.15 -8.23
CA GLY A 58 0.34 1.25 -7.96
C GLY A 58 -0.35 1.70 -6.69
N ILE A 59 0.35 2.50 -5.87
CA ILE A 59 -0.21 3.08 -4.65
C ILE A 59 -0.16 4.61 -4.75
N THR A 60 -1.32 5.23 -4.55
CA THR A 60 -1.47 6.67 -4.32
C THR A 60 -1.48 6.92 -2.82
N VAL A 61 -0.45 7.60 -2.30
CA VAL A 61 -0.37 7.92 -0.87
C VAL A 61 -1.27 9.10 -0.53
N ILE A 62 -2.04 8.96 0.55
CA ILE A 62 -2.99 9.96 1.05
C ILE A 62 -2.59 10.51 2.42
N MET A 63 -1.68 9.83 3.13
CA MET A 63 -1.17 10.25 4.44
C MET A 63 0.23 9.70 4.65
N SER A 64 1.14 10.49 5.23
CA SER A 64 2.50 10.06 5.58
C SER A 64 2.89 10.60 6.96
N SER A 65 3.73 9.85 7.67
CA SER A 65 4.37 10.27 8.91
C SER A 65 5.82 9.81 8.92
N LYS A 66 6.74 10.73 9.24
CA LYS A 66 8.18 10.45 9.44
C LYS A 66 8.48 9.67 10.74
N SER A 67 7.45 9.18 11.43
CA SER A 67 7.53 8.50 12.72
C SER A 67 6.39 7.48 12.86
N THR A 68 6.48 6.59 13.85
CA THR A 68 5.51 5.50 14.11
C THR A 68 4.18 5.93 14.72
N LYS A 69 3.76 7.19 14.48
CA LYS A 69 2.51 7.75 15.01
C LYS A 69 1.24 7.16 14.38
N ILE A 70 1.33 6.62 13.17
CA ILE A 70 0.21 5.96 12.49
C ILE A 70 0.33 4.46 12.71
N LYS A 71 -0.75 3.83 13.19
CA LYS A 71 -0.86 2.37 13.36
C LYS A 71 -1.93 1.84 12.43
N GLY A 72 -1.57 0.87 11.60
CA GLY A 72 -2.51 0.14 10.76
C GLY A 72 -3.28 -0.89 11.58
N ILE A 73 -4.58 -0.99 11.34
CA ILE A 73 -5.44 -2.07 11.84
C ILE A 73 -5.98 -2.78 10.61
N GLU A 74 -5.70 -4.08 10.50
CA GLU A 74 -6.21 -4.86 9.38
C GLU A 74 -7.74 -4.98 9.46
N SER A 75 -8.39 -4.80 8.31
CA SER A 75 -9.84 -4.93 8.19
C SER A 75 -10.18 -5.48 6.80
N GLN A 76 -11.14 -6.39 6.72
CA GLN A 76 -11.62 -6.95 5.46
C GLN A 76 -12.34 -5.90 4.58
N ASP A 77 -12.85 -4.85 5.22
CA ASP A 77 -13.55 -3.74 4.57
C ASP A 77 -12.66 -2.52 4.32
N ALA A 78 -11.33 -2.64 4.49
CA ALA A 78 -10.37 -1.59 4.17
C ALA A 78 -10.23 -1.39 2.65
N ASN A 79 -11.31 -0.97 1.99
CA ASN A 79 -11.38 -0.68 0.56
C ASN A 79 -12.29 0.53 0.33
N ILE A 80 -11.88 1.46 -0.54
CA ILE A 80 -12.64 2.69 -0.82
C ILE A 80 -14.07 2.42 -1.31
N ALA A 81 -14.31 1.29 -1.99
CA ALA A 81 -15.64 0.92 -2.48
C ALA A 81 -16.64 0.72 -1.33
N CYS A 82 -16.18 0.26 -0.15
CA CYS A 82 -17.01 0.11 1.05
C CYS A 82 -17.54 1.45 1.56
N TYR A 83 -16.73 2.51 1.47
CA TYR A 83 -17.08 3.84 1.96
C TYR A 83 -17.83 4.67 0.93
N LEU A 84 -17.61 4.40 -0.36
CA LEU A 84 -18.27 5.08 -1.47
C LEU A 84 -19.58 4.40 -1.90
N GLY A 85 -19.87 3.19 -1.42
CA GLY A 85 -21.09 2.46 -1.74
C GLY A 85 -21.13 1.92 -3.18
N VAL A 86 -19.97 1.51 -3.72
CA VAL A 86 -19.81 1.08 -5.13
C VAL A 86 -19.25 -0.34 -5.27
N LYS A 87 -19.59 -1.22 -4.31
CA LYS A 87 -19.20 -2.64 -4.30
C LYS A 87 -19.99 -3.45 -5.32
#